data_AF-A0AAV9EUL3-F1
#
_entry.id   AF-A0AAV9EUL3-F1
#
_cell.length_a   1.000
_cell.length_b   1.000
_cell.length_c   1.000
_cell.angle_alpha   90.00
_cell.angle_beta   90.00
_cell.angle_gamma   90.00
#
_symmetry.space_group_name_H-M   'P 1'
#
loop_
_entity.id
_entity.type
_entity.pdbx_description
1 polymer ?
#
loop_
_entity_poly.entity_id
_entity_poly.type
_entity_poly.pdbx_seq_one_letter_code
_entity_poly.pdbx_strand_id
1 'polypeptide(L)' 'MVATWSEGLKLRFMGAGRMAESILKGVIRSSLISPSNIRNADPSFDGHDTFTFFGVTILESNSQAYMLDR' A
#
# COMPACT_ATOMS: atom_id res chain seq x y z
N MET A 1 21.31 16.03 -4.28
CA MET A 1 20.73 15.01 -5.18
C MET A 1 19.79 14.15 -4.34
N VAL A 2 18.48 14.29 -4.52
CA VAL A 2 17.51 13.35 -3.97
C VAL A 2 17.50 12.16 -4.90
N ALA A 3 17.82 10.98 -4.41
CA ALA A 3 17.80 9.79 -5.23
C ALA A 3 16.36 9.45 -5.61
N THR A 4 16.04 9.53 -6.90
CA THR A 4 14.74 9.18 -7.49
C THR A 4 14.62 7.66 -7.62
N TRP A 5 14.66 6.94 -6.50
CA TRP A 5 14.37 5.49 -6.44
C TRP A 5 12.87 5.16 -6.67
N SER A 6 12.06 6.20 -6.90
CA SER A 6 10.59 6.12 -6.95
C SER A 6 10.05 5.49 -8.23
N GLU A 7 10.81 5.55 -9.34
CA GLU A 7 10.38 4.93 -10.59
C GLU A 7 10.40 3.40 -10.47
N GLY A 8 9.26 2.83 -10.08
CA GLY A 8 9.06 1.39 -9.97
C GLY A 8 8.99 0.83 -8.55
N LEU A 9 9.11 1.66 -7.50
CA LEU A 9 8.96 1.16 -6.13
C LEU A 9 7.49 0.76 -5.87
N LYS A 10 7.28 -0.51 -5.53
CA LYS A 10 5.98 -1.08 -5.15
C LYS A 10 5.95 -1.30 -3.64
N LEU A 11 4.90 -0.80 -3.00
CA LEU A 11 4.70 -0.96 -1.56
C LEU A 11 3.53 -1.91 -1.31
N ARG A 12 3.71 -2.86 -0.39
CA ARG A 12 2.67 -3.78 0.00
C ARG A 12 2.55 -3.85 1.51
N PHE A 13 1.33 -3.73 2.01
CA PHE A 13 1.00 -3.98 3.41
C PHE A 13 0.38 -5.36 3.54
N MET A 14 0.90 -6.17 4.46
CA MET A 14 0.25 -7.39 4.95
C MET A 14 -0.35 -7.05 6.31
N GLY A 15 -1.66 -6.86 6.34
CA GLY A 15 -2.40 -6.25 7.43
C GLY A 15 -2.74 -4.78 7.16
N ALA A 16 -4.01 -4.43 7.38
CA ALA A 16 -4.61 -3.13 7.11
C ALA A 16 -4.79 -2.26 8.36
N GLY A 17 -4.10 -2.57 9.46
CA GLY A 17 -4.27 -1.89 10.74
C GLY A 17 -3.81 -0.41 10.76
N ARG A 18 -3.98 0.24 11.90
CA ARG A 18 -3.66 1.67 12.11
C ARG A 18 -2.21 2.05 11.78
N MET A 19 -1.27 1.12 11.96
CA MET A 19 0.12 1.33 11.58
C MET A 19 0.27 1.46 10.07
N ALA A 20 -0.30 0.51 9.31
CA ALA A 20 -0.27 0.55 7.84
C ALA A 20 -0.97 1.82 7.31
N GLU A 21 -2.10 2.19 7.91
CA GLU A 21 -2.82 3.44 7.60
C GLU A 21 -1.93 4.68 7.82
N SER A 22 -1.20 4.73 8.93
CA SER A 22 -0.34 5.88 9.27
C SER A 22 0.85 6.00 8.31
N ILE A 23 1.47 4.87 7.95
CA ILE A 23 2.55 4.82 6.97
C ILE A 23 2.02 5.24 5.59
N LEU A 24 0.86 4.72 5.16
CA LEU A 24 0.22 5.09 3.90
C LEU A 24 0.04 6.60 3.78
N LYS A 25 -0.54 7.24 4.81
CA LYS A 25 -0.74 8.70 4.82
C LYS A 25 0.58 9.46 4.68
N GLY A 26 1.65 9.00 5.33
CA GLY A 26 2.98 9.60 5.20
C GLY A 26 3.57 9.44 3.79
N VAL A 27 3.44 8.25 3.20
CA VAL A 27 3.92 7.95 1.84
C VAL A 27 3.19 8.79 0.80
N ILE A 28 1.86 8.87 0.87
CA ILE A 28 1.06 9.69 -0.05
C ILE A 28 1.40 11.16 0.10
N ARG A 29 1.48 11.67 1.34
CA ARG A 29 1.82 13.08 1.59
C ARG A 29 3.20 13.47 1.08
N SER A 30 4.15 12.55 1.07
CA SER A 30 5.51 12.79 0.59
C SER A 30 5.68 12.56 -0.91
N SER A 31 4.64 12.10 -1.61
CA SER A 31 4.67 11.75 -3.03
C SER A 31 5.78 10.76 -3.40
N LEU A 32 6.26 9.94 -2.44
CA LEU A 32 7.35 9.00 -2.67
C LEU A 32 6.92 7.83 -3.57
N ILE A 33 5.66 7.40 -3.43
CA ILE A 33 5.08 6.27 -4.16
C ILE A 33 3.66 6.65 -4.60
N SER A 34 3.36 6.45 -5.88
CA SER A 34 1.99 6.61 -6.40
C SER A 34 1.05 5.62 -5.71
N PRO A 35 -0.17 6.01 -5.32
CA PRO A 35 -1.14 5.09 -4.73
C PRO A 35 -1.41 3.85 -5.59
N SER A 36 -1.31 3.96 -6.92
CA SER A 36 -1.44 2.83 -7.86
C SER A 36 -0.38 1.73 -7.68
N ASN A 37 0.76 2.07 -7.08
CA ASN A 37 1.84 1.13 -6.76
C ASN A 37 1.78 0.60 -5.33
N ILE A 38 0.73 0.97 -4.59
CA ILE A 38 0.49 0.50 -3.22
C ILE A 38 -0.61 -0.56 -3.26
N ARG A 39 -0.38 -1.66 -2.55
CA ARG A 39 -1.37 -2.72 -2.35
C ARG A 39 -1.48 -3.08 -0.88
N ASN A 40 -2.64 -3.51 -0.47
CA ASN A 40 -2.89 -3.98 0.88
C ASN A 40 -3.52 -5.38 0.82
N ALA A 41 -3.19 -6.25 1.76
CA ALA A 41 -3.84 -7.54 1.92
C ALA A 41 -4.26 -7.70 3.38
N ASP A 42 -5.56 -7.90 3.61
CA ASP A 42 -6.10 -8.18 4.93
C ASP A 42 -7.39 -9.01 4.81
N PRO A 43 -7.45 -10.21 5.40
CA PRO A 43 -8.63 -11.07 5.31
C PRO A 43 -9.82 -10.63 6.18
N SER A 44 -9.69 -9.63 7.06
CA SER A 44 -10.65 -9.44 8.17
C SER A 44 -10.94 -7.98 8.57
N PHE A 45 -10.57 -6.95 7.80
CA PHE A 45 -10.48 -5.60 8.37
C PHE A 45 -11.52 -4.57 7.90
N ASP A 46 -12.12 -3.86 8.88
CA ASP A 46 -13.05 -2.73 8.75
C ASP A 46 -12.45 -1.44 8.15
N GLY A 47 -11.12 -1.35 8.00
CA GLY A 47 -10.43 -0.14 7.52
C GLY A 47 -10.22 -0.08 6.01
N HIS A 48 -10.91 -0.91 5.24
CA HIS A 48 -10.85 -0.89 3.77
C HIS A 48 -11.16 0.51 3.21
N ASP A 49 -12.11 1.21 3.82
CA ASP A 49 -12.56 2.53 3.39
C ASP A 49 -11.40 3.54 3.28
N THR A 50 -10.47 3.56 4.23
CA THR A 50 -9.34 4.50 4.18
C THR A 50 -8.37 4.16 3.05
N PHE A 51 -8.02 2.88 2.89
CA PHE A 51 -7.10 2.46 1.84
C PHE A 51 -7.72 2.68 0.45
N THR A 52 -8.99 2.32 0.28
CA THR A 52 -9.74 2.54 -0.97
C THR A 52 -9.94 4.03 -1.26
N PHE A 53 -10.20 4.87 -0.25
CA PHE A 53 -10.28 6.33 -0.40
C PHE A 53 -9.00 6.92 -1.01
N PHE A 54 -7.84 6.39 -0.62
CA PHE A 54 -6.56 6.79 -1.18
C PHE A 54 -6.23 6.14 -2.53
N GLY A 55 -7.12 5.31 -3.10
CA GLY A 55 -6.89 4.61 -4.36
C GLY A 55 -5.99 3.39 -4.25
N VAL A 56 -5.76 2.87 -3.05
CA VAL A 56 -4.97 1.64 -2.82
C VAL A 56 -5.82 0.42 -3.15
N THR A 57 -5.23 -0.53 -3.89
CA THR A 57 -5.90 -1.81 -4.18
C THR A 57 -5.82 -2.74 -2.97
N ILE A 58 -6.95 -3.33 -2.60
CA ILE A 58 -7.04 -4.35 -1.55
C ILE A 58 -7.06 -5.73 -2.20
N LEU A 59 -6.24 -6.63 -1.68
CA LEU A 59 -6.06 -8.01 -2.10
C LEU A 59 -6.70 -8.93 -1.06
N GLU A 60 -7.17 -10.09 -1.51
CA GLU A 60 -7.91 -11.03 -0.65
C GLU A 60 -7.00 -11.84 0.27
N SER A 61 -5.69 -11.90 -0.04
CA SER A 61 -4.74 -12.67 0.77
C SER A 61 -3.30 -12.15 0.68
N ASN A 62 -2.52 -12.42 1.72
CA ASN A 62 -1.08 -12.13 1.75
C ASN A 62 -0.32 -12.89 0.65
N SER A 63 -0.78 -14.08 0.27
CA SER A 63 -0.17 -14.85 -0.83
C SER A 63 -0.29 -14.12 -2.16
N GLN A 64 -1.45 -13.52 -2.44
CA GLN A 64 -1.64 -12.68 -3.63
C GLN A 64 -0.70 -11.47 -3.60
N ALA A 65 -0.52 -10.84 -2.44
CA ALA A 65 0.43 -9.73 -2.28
C ALA A 65 1.87 -10.15 -2.61
N TYR A 66 2.29 -11.32 -2.14
CA TYR A 66 3.65 -11.84 -2.36
C TYR A 66 3.91 -12.23 -3.83
N MET A 67 2.92 -12.78 -4.54
CA MET A 67 3.10 -13.31 -5.89
C MET A 67 3.17 -12.25 -7.00
N LEU A 68 2.75 -11.00 -6.74
CA LEU A 68 2.62 -9.95 -7.77
C LEU A 68 3.95 -9.41 -8.34
N ASP A 69 5.11 -9.83 -7.82
CA ASP A 69 6.45 -9.46 -8.30
C ASP A 69 7.34 -10.67 -8.67
N ARG A 70 6.77 -11.87 -8.71
CA ARG A 70 7.42 -13.03 -9.34
C ARG A 70 7.05 -13.09 -10.81
#